data_AF-A0A817T0N4-F1
#
_entry.id   AF-A0A817T0N4-F1
#
_cell.length_a   1.000
_cell.length_b   1.000
_cell.length_c   1.000
_cell.angle_alpha   90.00
_cell.angle_beta   90.00
_cell.angle_gamma   90.00
#
_symmetry.space_group_name_H-M   'P 1'
#
loop_
_entity.id
_entity.type
_entity.pdbx_description
1 polymer ?
#
loop_
_entity_poly.entity_id
_entity_poly.type
_entity_poly.pdbx_seq_one_letter_code
_entity_poly.pdbx_strand_id
1 'polypeptide(L)'
;MYCFRRAHLFLLVFDINREETFSYIKNIYREIIRFRYNNNNNFYSQQPTENLADMINGDDDQSASHLPVIVVANKVDFISTDVRFANITLTNSRDIQQYVKKNFKSNTILCSAKYHWHLVLLFREVCRMLETVEDTVAKQAAQQARRRLQQHGKHCHVM
;
A
#
# COMPACT_ATOMS: atom_id res chain seq x y z
N MET A 1 -12.42 1.55 -14.17
CA MET A 1 -11.00 1.27 -14.50
C MET A 1 -10.59 -0.08 -13.93
N TYR A 2 -10.28 -1.07 -14.78
CA TYR A 2 -9.91 -2.43 -14.35
C TYR A 2 -8.51 -2.52 -13.68
N CYS A 3 -7.62 -1.56 -13.93
CA CYS A 3 -6.24 -1.58 -13.47
C CYS A 3 -6.07 -1.54 -11.94
N PHE A 4 -6.97 -0.89 -11.20
CA PHE A 4 -6.85 -0.77 -9.74
C PHE A 4 -7.20 -2.06 -8.98
N ARG A 5 -7.95 -2.97 -9.59
CA ARG A 5 -8.42 -4.20 -8.93
C ARG A 5 -7.33 -5.26 -8.80
N ARG A 6 -6.53 -5.45 -9.86
CA ARG A 6 -5.61 -6.59 -9.99
C ARG A 6 -4.14 -6.24 -9.83
N ALA A 7 -3.79 -4.96 -9.70
CA ALA A 7 -2.40 -4.60 -9.45
C ALA A 7 -1.91 -5.16 -8.11
N HIS A 8 -0.75 -5.82 -8.12
CA HIS A 8 -0.11 -6.34 -6.91
C HIS A 8 0.69 -5.27 -6.15
N LEU A 9 1.02 -4.17 -6.83
CA LEU A 9 1.78 -3.04 -6.30
C LEU A 9 1.43 -1.79 -7.10
N PHE A 10 1.40 -0.64 -6.43
CA PHE A 10 1.28 0.66 -7.07
C PHE A 10 2.58 1.46 -6.94
N LEU A 11 3.06 1.97 -8.06
CA LEU A 11 4.18 2.90 -8.10
C LEU A 11 3.63 4.31 -8.38
N LEU A 12 3.67 5.18 -7.37
CA LEU A 12 3.16 6.55 -7.49
C LEU A 12 4.33 7.51 -7.63
N VAL A 13 4.48 8.08 -8.83
CA VAL A 13 5.61 8.94 -9.17
C VAL A 13 5.15 10.38 -9.24
N PHE A 14 5.90 11.28 -8.61
CA PHE A 14 5.73 12.73 -8.73
C PHE A 14 7.06 13.40 -9.08
N ASP A 15 7.00 14.62 -9.57
CA ASP A 15 8.18 15.45 -9.87
C ASP A 15 8.54 16.26 -8.62
N ILE A 16 9.75 16.07 -8.09
CA ILE A 16 10.16 16.73 -6.84
C ILE A 16 10.17 18.26 -6.93
N ASN A 17 10.27 18.81 -8.14
CA ASN A 17 10.32 20.26 -8.37
C ASN A 17 8.93 20.87 -8.59
N ARG A 18 7.86 20.06 -8.56
CA ARG A 18 6.49 20.49 -8.83
C ARG A 18 5.52 19.92 -7.81
N GLU A 19 5.19 20.72 -6.81
CA GLU A 19 4.31 20.32 -5.71
C GLU A 19 2.91 19.89 -6.19
N GLU A 20 2.41 20.45 -7.29
CA GLU A 20 1.09 20.08 -7.81
C GLU A 20 1.04 18.61 -8.22
N THR A 21 2.17 18.06 -8.68
CA THR A 21 2.27 16.65 -9.05
C THR A 21 2.19 15.74 -7.83
N PHE A 22 2.69 16.20 -6.68
CA PHE A 22 2.50 15.49 -5.41
C PHE A 22 1.02 15.51 -4.99
N SER A 23 0.36 16.67 -5.12
CA SER A 23 -1.08 16.79 -4.88
C SER A 23 -1.92 15.89 -5.80
N TYR A 24 -1.47 15.72 -7.04
CA TYR A 24 -2.11 14.81 -7.97
C TYR A 24 -2.00 13.34 -7.53
N ILE A 25 -0.82 12.87 -7.10
CA ILE A 25 -0.70 11.47 -6.61
C ILE A 25 -1.48 11.22 -5.32
N LYS A 26 -1.68 12.24 -4.46
CA LYS A 26 -2.60 12.14 -3.30
C LYS A 26 -4.02 11.84 -3.75
N ASN A 27 -4.49 12.51 -4.81
CA ASN A 27 -5.83 12.28 -5.34
C ASN A 27 -5.98 10.86 -5.90
N ILE A 28 -5.00 10.41 -6.70
CA ILE A 28 -4.97 9.04 -7.25
C ILE A 28 -4.96 8.01 -6.11
N TYR A 29 -4.13 8.20 -5.08
CA TYR A 29 -4.06 7.28 -3.95
C TYR A 29 -5.40 7.14 -3.23
N ARG A 30 -6.11 8.26 -2.99
CA ARG A 30 -7.46 8.22 -2.41
C ARG A 30 -8.45 7.45 -3.29
N GLU A 31 -8.38 7.62 -4.60
CA GLU A 31 -9.23 6.88 -5.54
C GLU A 31 -8.93 5.37 -5.50
N ILE A 32 -7.65 4.97 -5.45
CA ILE A 32 -7.25 3.56 -5.33
C ILE A 32 -7.79 2.96 -4.03
N ILE A 33 -7.60 3.65 -2.89
CA ILE A 33 -8.13 3.19 -1.59
C ILE A 33 -9.65 3.03 -1.68
N ARG A 34 -10.35 4.06 -2.16
CA ARG A 34 -11.82 4.04 -2.27
C ARG A 34 -12.30 2.87 -3.11
N PHE A 35 -11.64 2.60 -4.23
CA PHE A 35 -12.01 1.50 -5.12
C PHE A 35 -11.70 0.12 -4.51
N ARG A 36 -10.59 -0.03 -3.78
CA ARG A 36 -10.23 -1.27 -3.07
C ARG A 36 -11.17 -1.55 -1.90
N TYR A 37 -11.51 -0.51 -1.13
CA TYR A 37 -12.43 -0.62 -0.01
C TYR A 37 -13.86 -0.98 -0.45
N ASN A 38 -14.41 -0.26 -1.45
CA ASN A 38 -15.76 -0.55 -1.95
C ASN A 38 -15.89 -1.97 -2.54
N ASN A 39 -14.83 -2.47 -3.19
CA ASN A 39 -14.85 -3.86 -3.68
C ASN A 39 -14.79 -4.89 -2.55
N ASN A 40 -14.04 -4.62 -1.47
CA ASN A 40 -14.03 -5.53 -0.31
C ASN A 40 -15.43 -5.62 0.32
N ASN A 41 -16.13 -4.48 0.52
CA ASN A 41 -17.47 -4.48 1.12
C ASN A 41 -18.51 -5.21 0.27
N ASN A 42 -18.43 -5.13 -1.06
CA ASN A 42 -19.32 -5.88 -1.96
C ASN A 42 -19.08 -7.40 -1.94
N PHE A 43 -17.95 -7.87 -1.40
CA PHE A 43 -17.67 -9.30 -1.25
C PHE A 43 -18.23 -9.87 0.07
N TYR A 44 -18.31 -9.07 1.13
CA TYR A 44 -18.85 -9.50 2.43
C TYR A 44 -20.39 -9.53 2.49
N SER A 45 -21.08 -8.82 1.62
CA SER A 45 -22.56 -8.81 1.56
C SER A 45 -23.18 -10.08 0.95
N GLN A 46 -22.39 -11.11 0.61
CA GLN A 46 -22.89 -12.41 0.14
C GLN A 46 -22.73 -13.56 1.15
N GLN A 47 -22.24 -13.29 2.38
CA GLN A 47 -22.21 -14.33 3.43
C GLN A 47 -23.50 -14.27 4.26
N PRO A 48 -24.24 -15.40 4.43
CA PRO A 48 -25.44 -15.43 5.27
C PRO A 48 -25.10 -15.07 6.70
N THR A 49 -25.82 -14.10 7.25
CA THR A 49 -25.68 -13.57 8.60
C THR A 49 -26.24 -14.55 9.62
N GLU A 50 -25.41 -15.43 10.19
CA GLU A 50 -25.69 -16.03 11.49
C GLU A 50 -24.42 -15.97 12.34
N ASN A 51 -24.53 -15.31 13.51
CA ASN A 51 -23.55 -15.17 14.60
C ASN A 51 -22.63 -13.93 14.56
N LEU A 52 -23.21 -12.75 14.84
CA LEU A 52 -22.51 -11.46 14.97
C LEU A 52 -22.08 -11.11 16.42
N ALA A 53 -22.17 -12.02 17.40
CA ALA A 53 -22.01 -11.64 18.81
C ALA A 53 -20.65 -11.98 19.46
N ASP A 54 -19.84 -12.89 18.91
CA ASP A 54 -18.71 -13.49 19.67
C ASP A 54 -17.30 -13.06 19.21
N MET A 55 -17.13 -11.94 18.49
CA MET A 55 -15.79 -11.48 18.05
C MET A 55 -15.43 -10.05 18.42
N ILE A 56 -16.21 -9.38 19.28
CA ILE A 56 -15.89 -8.03 19.76
C ILE A 56 -15.03 -8.14 21.03
N ASN A 57 -13.83 -8.70 20.91
CA ASN A 57 -12.75 -8.59 21.90
C ASN A 57 -11.42 -8.96 21.23
N GLY A 58 -10.82 -7.98 20.58
CA GLY A 58 -9.49 -8.07 19.99
C GLY A 58 -9.11 -6.70 19.46
N ASP A 59 -8.09 -6.09 20.08
CA ASP A 59 -7.48 -4.81 19.71
C ASP A 59 -6.76 -4.86 18.33
N ASP A 60 -7.45 -5.29 17.26
CA ASP A 60 -6.88 -5.44 15.92
C ASP A 60 -7.21 -4.24 15.01
N ASP A 61 -6.51 -3.13 15.23
CA ASP A 61 -6.55 -1.90 14.40
C ASP A 61 -5.91 -2.06 12.99
N GLN A 62 -5.71 -3.27 12.43
CA GLN A 62 -4.91 -3.43 11.19
C GLN A 62 -5.32 -4.54 10.18
N SER A 63 -6.58 -4.94 10.10
CA SER A 63 -7.02 -5.84 9.01
C SER A 63 -7.67 -5.14 7.81
N ALA A 64 -7.61 -3.80 7.73
CA ALA A 64 -7.90 -3.09 6.49
C ALA A 64 -6.73 -3.30 5.52
N SER A 65 -6.89 -4.23 4.58
CA SER A 65 -5.97 -4.57 3.47
C SER A 65 -4.92 -3.49 3.17
N HIS A 66 -3.70 -3.68 3.70
CA HIS A 66 -2.58 -2.78 3.47
C HIS A 66 -2.33 -2.67 1.97
N LEU A 67 -2.50 -1.47 1.41
CA LEU A 67 -2.30 -1.23 -0.01
C LEU A 67 -0.79 -1.21 -0.30
N PRO A 68 -0.24 -2.18 -1.06
CA PRO A 68 1.16 -2.14 -1.44
C PRO A 68 1.40 -0.98 -2.39
N VAL A 69 2.06 0.07 -1.88
CA VAL A 69 2.38 1.29 -2.62
C VAL A 69 3.82 1.71 -2.36
N ILE A 70 4.50 2.16 -3.41
CA ILE A 70 5.81 2.84 -3.33
C ILE A 70 5.63 4.23 -3.91
N VAL A 71 6.07 5.25 -3.16
CA VAL A 71 6.05 6.65 -3.62
C VAL A 71 7.45 7.03 -4.10
N VAL A 72 7.52 7.67 -5.27
CA VAL A 72 8.78 8.05 -5.90
C VAL A 72 8.78 9.53 -6.23
N ALA A 73 9.78 10.25 -5.70
CA ALA A 73 10.06 11.63 -6.09
C ALA A 73 11.13 11.60 -7.19
N ASN A 74 10.70 11.78 -8.43
CA ASN A 74 11.57 11.75 -9.60
C ASN A 74 12.13 13.15 -9.90
N LYS A 75 13.13 13.20 -10.78
CA LYS A 75 13.79 14.42 -11.27
C LYS A 75 14.60 15.16 -10.21
N VAL A 76 15.22 14.42 -9.31
CA VAL A 76 16.13 14.97 -8.29
C VAL A 76 17.33 15.71 -8.90
N ASP A 77 17.65 15.43 -10.16
CA ASP A 77 18.70 16.12 -10.91
C ASP A 77 18.37 17.57 -11.26
N PHE A 78 17.11 17.98 -11.11
CA PHE A 78 16.68 19.36 -11.30
C PHE A 78 16.59 20.15 -9.99
N ILE A 79 16.92 19.54 -8.84
CA ILE A 79 16.99 20.29 -7.58
C ILE A 79 18.01 21.41 -7.77
N SER A 80 17.53 22.65 -7.68
CA SER A 80 18.35 23.84 -7.93
C SER A 80 19.59 23.84 -7.04
N THR A 81 20.74 24.20 -7.62
CA THR A 81 22.00 24.37 -6.88
C THR A 81 22.05 25.68 -6.09
N ASP A 82 21.12 26.61 -6.33
CA ASP A 82 20.97 27.79 -5.46
C ASP A 82 20.50 27.30 -4.09
N VAL A 83 21.35 27.51 -3.08
CA VAL A 83 21.21 27.03 -1.71
C VAL A 83 19.85 27.40 -1.09
N ARG A 84 19.27 28.54 -1.45
CA ARG A 84 17.96 28.97 -0.92
C ARG A 84 16.85 28.07 -1.46
N PHE A 85 16.85 27.82 -2.76
CA PHE A 85 15.87 26.95 -3.40
C PHE A 85 16.09 25.48 -3.01
N ALA A 86 17.34 25.04 -2.89
CA ALA A 86 17.67 23.71 -2.40
C ALA A 86 17.10 23.45 -0.99
N ASN A 87 17.26 24.41 -0.07
CA ASN A 87 16.74 24.29 1.29
C ASN A 87 15.21 24.19 1.32
N ILE A 88 14.52 24.97 0.48
CA ILE A 88 13.05 24.91 0.35
C ILE A 88 12.62 23.54 -0.18
N THR A 89 13.23 23.06 -1.27
CA THR A 89 12.92 21.74 -1.84
C THR A 89 13.23 20.60 -0.88
N LEU A 90 14.34 20.67 -0.13
CA LEU A 90 14.71 19.67 0.87
C LEU A 90 13.74 19.65 2.06
N THR A 91 13.30 20.81 2.53
CA THR A 91 12.34 20.93 3.64
C THR A 91 11.00 20.37 3.20
N ASN A 92 10.50 20.79 2.03
CA ASN A 92 9.28 20.26 1.45
C ASN A 92 9.39 18.74 1.23
N SER A 93 10.56 18.23 0.80
CA SER A 93 10.79 16.78 0.70
C SER A 93 10.69 16.05 2.05
N ARG A 94 11.11 16.64 3.17
CA ARG A 94 10.97 16.00 4.49
C ARG A 94 9.51 15.94 4.93
N ASP A 95 8.77 17.03 4.73
CA ASP A 95 7.35 17.10 5.07
C ASP A 95 6.54 16.11 4.23
N ILE A 96 6.85 16.03 2.94
CA ILE A 96 6.31 15.01 2.03
C ILE A 96 6.63 13.60 2.54
N GLN A 97 7.88 13.32 2.90
CA GLN A 97 8.27 12.00 3.42
C GLN A 97 7.51 11.62 4.69
N GLN A 98 7.33 12.56 5.63
CA GLN A 98 6.55 12.32 6.84
C GLN A 98 5.07 12.08 6.51
N TYR A 99 4.51 12.88 5.59
CA TYR A 99 3.14 12.71 5.14
C TYR A 99 2.92 11.33 4.49
N VAL A 100 3.84 10.91 3.61
CA VAL A 100 3.79 9.59 2.94
C VAL A 100 3.91 8.47 3.97
N LYS A 101 4.83 8.56 4.93
CA LYS A 101 4.93 7.56 6.01
C LYS A 101 3.62 7.44 6.80
N LYS A 102 3.01 8.58 7.16
CA LYS A 102 1.77 8.62 7.96
C LYS A 102 0.55 8.11 7.19
N ASN A 103 0.36 8.57 5.95
CA ASN A 103 -0.90 8.35 5.20
C ASN A 103 -0.83 7.18 4.21
N PHE A 104 0.35 6.90 3.68
CA PHE A 104 0.57 5.85 2.68
C PHE A 104 1.17 4.59 3.30
N LYS A 105 1.67 4.67 4.54
CA LYS A 105 2.42 3.60 5.22
C LYS A 105 3.61 3.10 4.37
N SER A 106 4.20 4.01 3.60
CA SER A 106 5.27 3.72 2.64
C SER A 106 6.42 4.71 2.79
N ASN A 107 7.57 4.38 2.21
CA ASN A 107 8.72 5.27 2.11
C ASN A 107 8.72 6.00 0.76
N THR A 108 9.27 7.21 0.75
CA THR A 108 9.50 7.95 -0.50
C THR A 108 10.91 7.65 -1.00
N ILE A 109 11.04 7.22 -2.26
CA ILE A 109 12.34 7.03 -2.93
C ILE A 109 12.61 8.24 -3.81
N LEU A 110 13.74 8.90 -3.55
CA LEU A 110 14.25 9.96 -4.40
C LEU A 110 15.00 9.35 -5.58
N CYS A 111 14.68 9.71 -6.82
CA CYS A 111 15.37 9.16 -8.00
C CYS A 111 15.53 10.19 -9.13
N SER A 112 16.51 9.93 -10.00
CA SER A 112 16.59 10.56 -11.32
C SER A 112 16.55 9.48 -12.38
N ALA A 113 15.42 9.39 -13.08
CA ALA A 113 15.31 8.48 -14.21
C ALA A 113 16.29 8.83 -15.35
N LYS A 114 16.60 10.11 -15.54
CA LYS A 114 17.52 10.60 -16.58
C LYS A 114 18.94 10.05 -16.40
N TYR A 115 19.43 10.03 -15.17
CA TYR A 115 20.79 9.59 -14.83
C TYR A 115 20.82 8.20 -14.20
N HIS A 116 19.71 7.45 -14.26
CA HIS A 116 19.56 6.14 -13.63
C HIS A 116 19.83 6.11 -12.12
N TRP A 117 19.83 7.28 -11.46
CA TRP A 117 20.14 7.40 -10.05
C TRP A 117 19.00 6.80 -9.22
N HIS A 118 19.35 5.83 -8.38
CA HIS A 118 18.47 5.05 -7.50
C HIS A 118 17.42 4.17 -8.19
N LEU A 119 17.40 4.06 -9.53
CA LEU A 119 16.48 3.15 -10.22
C LEU A 119 16.69 1.69 -9.80
N VAL A 120 17.94 1.25 -9.62
CA VAL A 120 18.24 -0.12 -9.14
C VAL A 120 17.69 -0.33 -7.73
N LEU A 121 17.82 0.65 -6.84
CA LEU A 121 17.26 0.57 -5.48
C LEU A 121 15.73 0.55 -5.51
N LEU A 122 15.12 1.35 -6.39
CA LEU A 122 13.68 1.37 -6.60
C LEU A 122 13.15 0.00 -7.02
N PHE A 123 13.73 -0.61 -8.05
CA PHE A 123 13.28 -1.92 -8.52
C PHE A 123 13.58 -3.05 -7.53
N ARG A 124 14.69 -2.96 -6.76
CA ARG A 124 14.92 -3.89 -5.65
C ARG A 124 13.82 -3.82 -4.61
N GLU A 125 13.36 -2.61 -4.27
CA GLU A 125 12.26 -2.42 -3.33
C GLU A 125 10.92 -2.93 -3.89
N VAL A 126 10.68 -2.72 -5.19
CA VAL A 126 9.52 -3.29 -5.90
C VAL A 126 9.49 -4.81 -5.75
N CYS A 127 10.60 -5.50 -6.05
CA CYS A 127 10.68 -6.95 -5.92
C CYS A 127 10.42 -7.40 -4.47
N ARG A 128 11.09 -6.77 -3.50
CA ARG A 128 10.91 -7.08 -2.06
C ARG A 128 9.45 -6.94 -1.61
N MET A 129 8.76 -5.89 -2.06
CA MET A 129 7.35 -5.69 -1.72
C MET A 129 6.44 -6.73 -2.40
N LEU A 130 6.72 -7.10 -3.65
CA LEU A 130 5.95 -8.14 -4.35
C LEU A 130 6.08 -9.50 -3.66
N GLU A 131 7.30 -9.90 -3.28
CA GLU A 131 7.56 -11.11 -2.49
C GLU A 131 6.75 -11.10 -1.17
N THR A 132 6.73 -9.95 -0.48
CA THR A 132 5.97 -9.79 0.77
C THR A 132 4.46 -9.94 0.55
N VAL A 133 3.93 -9.42 -0.55
CA VAL A 133 2.51 -9.55 -0.90
C VAL A 133 2.16 -11.01 -1.18
N GLU A 134 3.00 -11.73 -1.92
CA GLU A 134 2.82 -13.16 -2.21
C GLU A 134 2.83 -14.00 -0.93
N ASP A 135 3.80 -13.79 -0.05
CA ASP A 135 3.89 -14.45 1.26
C ASP A 135 2.65 -14.20 2.12
N THR A 136 2.12 -12.97 2.09
CA THR A 136 0.93 -12.60 2.86
C THR A 136 -0.29 -13.35 2.35
N VAL A 137 -0.46 -13.45 1.03
CA VAL A 137 -1.57 -14.20 0.41
C VAL A 137 -1.46 -15.69 0.75
N ALA A 138 -0.26 -16.28 0.66
CA ALA A 138 -0.03 -17.68 1.01
C ALA A 138 -0.36 -17.96 2.49
N LYS A 139 0.08 -17.08 3.41
CA LYS A 139 -0.23 -17.18 4.84
C LYS A 139 -1.73 -17.08 5.11
N GLN A 140 -2.43 -16.14 4.46
CA GLN A 140 -3.89 -16.00 4.59
C GLN A 140 -4.63 -17.24 4.10
N ALA A 141 -4.25 -17.81 2.95
CA ALA A 141 -4.85 -19.03 2.42
C ALA A 141 -4.63 -20.22 3.36
N ALA A 142 -3.42 -20.38 3.90
CA ALA A 142 -3.10 -21.44 4.87
C ALA A 142 -3.90 -21.29 6.17
N GLN A 143 -4.03 -20.06 6.71
CA GLN A 143 -4.84 -19.79 7.89
C GLN A 143 -6.32 -20.10 7.66
N GLN A 144 -6.87 -19.72 6.50
CA GLN A 144 -8.26 -20.03 6.14
C GLN A 144 -8.49 -21.54 6.02
N ALA A 145 -7.56 -22.28 5.40
CA ALA A 145 -7.63 -23.74 5.33
C ALA A 145 -7.60 -24.40 6.72
N ARG A 146 -6.71 -23.94 7.62
CA ARG A 146 -6.63 -24.43 9.00
C ARG A 146 -7.93 -24.19 9.77
N ARG A 147 -8.56 -23.02 9.62
CA ARG A 147 -9.86 -22.72 10.25
C ARG A 147 -10.96 -23.67 9.78
N ARG A 148 -11.01 -23.99 8.48
CA ARG A 148 -11.98 -24.95 7.93
C ARG A 148 -11.79 -26.38 8.48
N LEU A 149 -10.54 -26.82 8.64
CA LEU A 149 -10.23 -28.13 9.21
C LEU A 149 -10.64 -28.22 10.69
N GLN A 150 -10.40 -27.16 11.48
CA GLN A 150 -10.81 -27.12 12.88
C GLN A 150 -12.34 -27.14 13.07
N GLN A 151 -13.10 -26.58 12.13
CA GLN A 151 -14.57 -26.65 12.15
C GLN A 151 -15.10 -28.05 11.82
N HIS A 152 -14.47 -28.76 10.88
CA HIS A 152 -14.84 -30.15 10.56
C HIS A 152 -14.51 -31.14 11.70
N GLY A 153 -13.41 -30.96 12.42
CA GLY A 153 -13.04 -31.83 13.55
C GLY A 153 -14.02 -31.80 14.74
N LYS A 154 -14.76 -30.71 14.92
CA LYS A 154 -15.77 -30.59 15.99
C LYS A 154 -17.08 -31.33 15.68
N HIS A 155 -17.34 -31.64 14.40
CA HIS A 155 -18.58 -32.30 13.97
C HIS A 155 -18.49 -33.84 13.98
N CYS A 156 -17.28 -34.41 14.08
CA CYS A 156 -17.04 -35.86 14.07
C CYS A 156 -16.91 -36.49 15.47
N HIS A 157 -17.24 -35.78 16.57
CA HIS A 157 -17.15 -36.31 17.94
C HIS A 157 -18.50 -36.71 18.55
N VAL A 158 -19.53 -36.88 17.71
CA VAL A 158 -20.86 -37.39 18.13
C VAL A 158 -21.21 -38.60 17.25
N MET A 159 -20.70 -39.77 17.62
CA MET A 159 -21.27 -41.09 17.31
C MET A 159 -20.72 -42.12 18.28
#